data_AF-A0A7K1V840-F1
#
_entry.id   AF-A0A7K1V840-F1
#
_cell.length_a   1.000
_cell.length_b   1.000
_cell.length_c   1.000
_cell.angle_alpha   90.00
_cell.angle_beta   90.00
_cell.angle_gamma   90.00
#
_symmetry.space_group_name_H-M   'P 1'
#
loop_
_entity.id
_entity.type
_entity.pdbx_description
1 polymer ?
#
loop_
_entity_poly.entity_id
_entity_poly.type
_entity_poly.pdbx_seq_one_letter_code
_entity_poly.pdbx_strand_id
1 'polypeptide(L)'
;MDPHVAAEATVEAWKSRLVTLADCPEYVFVDTPQELIDEHRARLTAFNGCSDAEIEAVEAQIGGRFPAVFRQYLLQMGEECGGLFRGSDRAGIRGFDRLRADAREIVDEVGAGWRLPTDAAIVLTHQGYMFDYVRAVGGFDTPVMRWTDGKPNEDTQVAITFAHYVDAHLQLMEHNARSTRAQGGYYLTLHPGGGRQVHPARNSSDRPLDSR
;
A
#
# COMPACT_ATOMS: atom_id res chain seq x y z
N MET A 1 26.77 1.31 8.50
CA MET A 1 25.66 2.26 8.27
C MET A 1 24.67 2.05 9.40
N ASP A 2 24.21 3.13 10.03
CA ASP A 2 23.22 3.06 11.11
C ASP A 2 21.91 2.42 10.56
N PRO A 3 21.35 1.39 11.21
CA PRO A 3 20.07 0.78 10.82
C PRO A 3 18.93 1.79 10.61
N HIS A 4 18.88 2.88 11.39
CA HIS A 4 17.88 3.93 11.22
C HIS A 4 18.07 4.67 9.89
N VAL A 5 19.32 5.07 9.59
CA VAL A 5 19.66 5.76 8.33
C VAL A 5 19.38 4.86 7.13
N ALA A 6 19.63 3.56 7.23
CA ALA A 6 19.33 2.61 6.17
C ALA A 6 17.81 2.41 5.94
N ALA A 7 17.02 2.35 7.02
CA ALA A 7 15.57 2.27 6.93
C ALA A 7 14.98 3.55 6.32
N GLU A 8 15.43 4.72 6.77
CA GLU A 8 15.03 6.03 6.23
C GLU A 8 15.33 6.15 4.73
N ALA A 9 16.55 5.83 4.31
CA ALA A 9 16.92 5.84 2.90
C ALA A 9 16.05 4.90 2.06
N THR A 10 15.65 3.75 2.62
CA THR A 10 14.76 2.79 1.96
C THR A 10 13.37 3.40 1.72
N VAL A 11 12.78 4.04 2.73
CA VAL A 11 11.44 4.64 2.61
C VAL A 11 11.46 5.87 1.70
N GLU A 12 12.50 6.70 1.78
CA GLU A 12 12.68 7.85 0.86
C GLU A 12 12.81 7.41 -0.60
N ALA A 13 13.48 6.28 -0.87
CA ALA A 13 13.53 5.70 -2.20
C ALA A 13 12.13 5.29 -2.70
N TRP A 14 11.26 4.78 -1.84
CA TRP A 14 9.87 4.45 -2.21
C TRP A 14 9.07 5.70 -2.56
N LYS A 15 9.16 6.75 -1.73
CA LYS A 15 8.49 8.03 -2.00
C LYS A 15 8.92 8.61 -3.35
N SER A 16 10.22 8.61 -3.64
CA SER A 16 10.75 9.10 -4.91
C SER A 16 10.17 8.36 -6.12
N ARG A 17 9.97 7.04 -6.01
CA ARG A 17 9.36 6.22 -7.07
C ARG A 17 7.88 6.51 -7.24
N LEU A 18 7.15 6.67 -6.14
CA LEU A 18 5.72 7.06 -6.16
C LEU A 18 5.51 8.45 -6.78
N VAL A 19 6.37 9.42 -6.45
CA VAL A 19 6.37 10.75 -7.08
C VAL A 19 6.62 10.63 -8.58
N THR A 20 7.62 9.84 -8.99
CA THR A 20 7.91 9.60 -10.42
C THR A 20 6.70 9.01 -11.17
N LEU A 21 5.98 8.07 -10.55
CA LEU A 21 4.75 7.51 -11.12
C LEU A 21 3.64 8.56 -11.24
N ALA A 22 3.48 9.41 -10.23
CA ALA A 22 2.47 10.48 -10.24
C ALA A 22 2.78 11.56 -11.28
N ASP A 23 4.06 11.88 -11.50
CA ASP A 23 4.52 12.86 -12.49
C ASP A 23 4.42 12.34 -13.94
N CYS A 24 4.48 11.02 -14.12
CA CYS A 24 4.38 10.36 -15.42
C CYS A 24 3.11 9.49 -15.53
N PRO A 25 1.89 10.05 -15.39
CA PRO A 25 0.67 9.26 -15.33
C PRO A 25 0.42 8.51 -16.65
N GLU A 26 -0.26 7.38 -16.54
CA GLU A 26 -0.67 6.55 -17.67
C GLU A 26 -2.01 6.99 -18.29
N TYR A 27 -2.48 8.20 -17.95
CA TYR A 27 -3.78 8.74 -18.34
C TYR A 27 -3.77 10.23 -18.70
N VAL A 28 -4.82 10.64 -19.39
CA VAL A 28 -5.15 12.04 -19.67
C VAL A 28 -6.48 12.39 -19.02
N PHE A 29 -6.53 13.52 -18.32
CA PHE A 29 -7.79 14.02 -17.78
C PHE A 29 -8.72 14.50 -18.90
N VAL A 30 -9.99 14.14 -18.82
CA VAL A 30 -11.06 14.66 -19.70
C VAL A 30 -12.25 15.06 -18.85
N ASP A 31 -12.92 16.16 -19.24
CA ASP A 31 -14.11 16.69 -18.57
C ASP A 31 -13.98 16.79 -17.03
N THR A 32 -12.77 17.09 -16.55
CA THR A 32 -12.46 17.09 -15.12
C THR A 32 -12.13 18.52 -14.66
N PRO A 33 -12.81 19.04 -13.63
CA PRO A 33 -12.46 20.31 -12.99
C PRO A 33 -11.03 20.34 -12.46
N GLN A 34 -10.36 21.48 -12.57
CA GLN A 34 -8.96 21.62 -12.16
C GLN A 34 -8.74 21.29 -10.67
N GLU A 35 -9.67 21.67 -9.79
CA GLU A 35 -9.63 21.35 -8.36
C GLU A 35 -9.52 19.84 -8.11
N LEU A 36 -10.32 19.03 -8.82
CA LEU A 36 -10.26 17.57 -8.69
C LEU A 36 -8.96 16.98 -9.26
N ILE A 37 -8.40 17.60 -10.30
CA ILE A 37 -7.08 17.22 -10.85
C ILE A 37 -6.00 17.46 -9.79
N ASP A 38 -6.03 18.62 -9.15
CA ASP A 38 -5.05 19.04 -8.16
C ASP A 38 -5.14 18.16 -6.90
N GLU A 39 -6.36 17.91 -6.39
CA GLU A 39 -6.60 16.98 -5.29
C GLU A 39 -6.14 15.55 -5.59
N HIS A 40 -6.40 15.06 -6.81
CA HIS A 40 -5.96 13.73 -7.22
C HIS A 40 -4.44 13.63 -7.28
N ARG A 41 -3.76 14.63 -7.87
CA ARG A 41 -2.30 14.69 -7.90
C ARG A 41 -1.71 14.75 -6.49
N ALA A 42 -2.23 15.66 -5.65
CA ALA A 42 -1.79 15.82 -4.27
C ALA A 42 -1.89 14.51 -3.49
N ARG A 43 -3.01 13.78 -3.62
CA ARG A 43 -3.20 12.49 -2.96
C ARG A 43 -2.19 11.41 -3.40
N LEU A 44 -1.77 11.40 -4.67
CA LEU A 44 -0.80 10.41 -5.16
C LEU A 44 0.60 10.59 -4.54
N THR A 45 0.90 11.80 -4.05
CA THR A 45 2.20 12.18 -3.48
C THR A 45 2.11 12.69 -2.04
N ALA A 46 0.95 12.54 -1.39
CA ALA A 46 0.77 12.89 0.01
C ALA A 46 1.39 11.80 0.88
N PHE A 47 2.41 12.19 1.66
CA PHE A 47 3.07 11.32 2.61
C PHE A 47 2.93 11.90 4.00
N ASN A 48 2.30 11.13 4.88
CA ASN A 48 2.10 11.49 6.27
C ASN A 48 2.20 10.24 7.12
N GLY A 49 2.89 10.33 8.24
CA GLY A 49 3.11 9.20 9.13
C GLY A 49 2.60 9.44 10.54
N CYS A 50 2.81 8.44 11.36
CA CYS A 50 2.47 8.44 12.77
C CYS A 50 3.62 9.04 13.58
N SER A 51 3.33 9.54 14.77
CA SER A 51 4.36 9.95 15.73
C SER A 51 5.03 8.74 16.40
N ASP A 52 6.25 8.94 16.91
CA ASP A 52 6.93 7.89 17.70
C ASP A 52 6.09 7.42 18.89
N ALA A 53 5.41 8.34 19.58
CA ALA A 53 4.57 8.01 20.74
C ALA A 53 3.38 7.12 20.36
N GLU A 54 2.74 7.37 19.20
CA GLU A 54 1.67 6.54 18.68
C GLU A 54 2.18 5.12 18.34
N ILE A 55 3.35 5.02 17.72
CA ILE A 55 3.95 3.72 17.38
C ILE A 55 4.36 2.96 18.64
N GLU A 56 4.97 3.64 19.61
CA GLU A 56 5.38 3.05 20.90
C GLU A 56 4.19 2.53 21.70
N ALA A 57 3.06 3.25 21.67
CA ALA A 57 1.83 2.80 22.32
C ALA A 57 1.33 1.47 21.73
N VAL A 58 1.36 1.33 20.39
CA VAL A 58 0.98 0.08 19.72
C VAL A 58 1.98 -1.04 19.99
N GLU A 59 3.28 -0.75 19.94
CA GLU A 59 4.33 -1.71 20.29
C GLU A 59 4.16 -2.25 21.73
N ALA A 60 3.85 -1.36 22.68
CA ALA A 60 3.53 -1.74 24.05
C ALA A 60 2.26 -2.59 24.14
N GLN A 61 1.21 -2.23 23.39
CA GLN A 61 -0.06 -2.98 23.33
C GLN A 61 0.14 -4.41 22.84
N ILE A 62 1.01 -4.63 21.84
CA ILE A 62 1.26 -5.96 21.26
C ILE A 62 2.43 -6.72 21.89
N GLY A 63 3.16 -6.08 22.82
CA GLY A 63 4.27 -6.70 23.55
C GLY A 63 5.50 -6.97 22.67
N GLY A 64 5.79 -6.10 21.70
CA GLY A 64 6.87 -6.28 20.73
C GLY A 64 7.46 -4.96 20.24
N ARG A 65 8.48 -5.01 19.38
CA ARG A 65 9.03 -3.82 18.70
C ARG A 65 8.94 -4.02 17.20
N PHE A 66 8.52 -2.99 16.47
CA PHE A 66 8.51 -3.09 15.03
C PHE A 66 9.93 -3.11 14.47
N PRO A 67 10.19 -3.90 13.43
CA PRO A 67 11.45 -3.84 12.70
C PRO A 67 11.67 -2.44 12.12
N ALA A 68 12.93 -2.02 12.03
CA ALA A 68 13.30 -0.66 11.66
C ALA A 68 12.65 -0.17 10.36
N VAL A 69 12.62 -0.99 9.31
CA VAL A 69 12.00 -0.60 8.02
C VAL A 69 10.49 -0.40 8.14
N PHE A 70 9.77 -1.31 8.80
CA PHE A 70 8.32 -1.18 8.99
C PHE A 70 7.97 -0.01 9.91
N ARG A 71 8.75 0.19 10.98
CA ARG A 71 8.62 1.35 11.85
C ARG A 71 8.81 2.65 11.07
N GLN A 72 9.82 2.72 10.21
CA GLN A 72 10.08 3.92 9.39
C GLN A 72 8.97 4.18 8.37
N TYR A 73 8.41 3.12 7.78
CA TYR A 73 7.20 3.24 6.96
C TYR A 73 6.06 3.88 7.76
N LEU A 74 5.79 3.43 8.98
CA LEU A 74 4.74 4.02 9.82
C LEU A 74 5.03 5.50 10.13
N LEU A 75 6.27 5.84 10.48
CA LEU A 75 6.71 7.20 10.80
C LEU A 75 6.55 8.19 9.65
N GLN A 76 6.67 7.72 8.41
CA GLN A 76 6.69 8.60 7.24
C GLN A 76 5.48 8.49 6.33
N MET A 77 4.78 7.35 6.36
CA MET A 77 3.75 6.97 5.39
C MET A 77 2.56 6.21 6.03
N GLY A 78 2.56 6.02 7.35
CA GLY A 78 1.54 5.23 8.05
C GLY A 78 0.12 5.79 7.95
N GLU A 79 -0.04 7.11 7.79
CA GLU A 79 -1.36 7.74 7.67
C GLU A 79 -1.69 8.03 6.20
N GLU A 80 -0.73 8.49 5.41
CA GLU A 80 -0.83 8.70 3.97
C GLU A 80 0.42 8.16 3.29
N CYS A 81 0.26 7.22 2.36
CA CYS A 81 1.35 6.54 1.66
C CYS A 81 1.37 6.85 0.16
N GLY A 82 0.81 7.99 -0.24
CA GLY A 82 0.61 8.35 -1.64
C GLY A 82 -0.21 7.31 -2.40
N GLY A 83 0.25 6.98 -3.62
CA GLY A 83 -0.38 5.95 -4.46
C GLY A 83 -0.13 4.49 -4.06
N LEU A 84 0.65 4.21 -3.00
CA LEU A 84 0.99 2.84 -2.59
C LEU A 84 -0.24 2.09 -2.05
N PHE A 85 -0.35 0.79 -2.35
CA PHE A 85 -1.44 -0.10 -1.92
C PHE A 85 -2.86 0.38 -2.27
N ARG A 86 -3.02 1.19 -3.33
CA ARG A 86 -4.33 1.68 -3.77
C ARG A 86 -5.30 0.53 -4.04
N GLY A 87 -6.51 0.62 -3.49
CA GLY A 87 -7.55 -0.40 -3.61
C GLY A 87 -7.57 -1.42 -2.48
N SER A 88 -6.76 -1.22 -1.43
CA SER A 88 -6.77 -2.03 -0.21
C SER A 88 -6.88 -1.14 1.02
N ASP A 89 -7.38 -1.73 2.11
CA ASP A 89 -7.34 -1.14 3.44
C ASP A 89 -5.94 -1.39 4.00
N ARG A 90 -5.23 -0.32 4.38
CA ARG A 90 -3.77 -0.38 4.63
C ARG A 90 -3.41 -0.05 6.07
N ALA A 91 -2.22 -0.51 6.47
CA ALA A 91 -1.59 -0.22 7.73
C ALA A 91 -1.45 1.27 8.01
N GLY A 92 -1.88 1.64 9.22
CA GLY A 92 -1.68 2.92 9.89
C GLY A 92 -2.03 2.74 11.36
N ILE A 93 -1.46 3.57 12.24
CA ILE A 93 -1.69 3.41 13.69
C ILE A 93 -3.14 3.70 14.05
N ARG A 94 -3.80 4.68 13.41
CA ARG A 94 -5.22 4.98 13.66
C ARG A 94 -6.17 3.84 13.27
N GLY A 95 -5.78 3.03 12.28
CA GLY A 95 -6.55 1.87 11.83
C GLY A 95 -6.16 0.56 12.52
N PHE A 96 -5.19 0.57 13.43
CA PHE A 96 -4.53 -0.63 13.93
C PHE A 96 -5.50 -1.65 14.54
N ASP A 97 -6.34 -1.22 15.49
CA ASP A 97 -7.29 -2.10 16.15
C ASP A 97 -8.40 -2.57 15.20
N ARG A 98 -8.86 -1.68 14.32
CA ARG A 98 -9.86 -2.02 13.29
C ARG A 98 -9.32 -3.11 12.37
N LEU A 99 -8.14 -2.95 11.79
CA LEU A 99 -7.56 -3.93 10.88
C LEU A 99 -7.31 -5.29 11.56
N ARG A 100 -6.94 -5.29 12.84
CA ARG A 100 -6.82 -6.52 13.63
C ARG A 100 -8.18 -7.17 13.93
N ALA A 101 -9.23 -6.38 14.12
CA ALA A 101 -10.59 -6.88 14.25
C ALA A 101 -11.07 -7.48 12.91
N ASP A 102 -10.92 -6.74 11.81
CA ASP A 102 -11.25 -7.18 10.46
C ASP A 102 -10.53 -8.51 10.13
N ALA A 103 -9.23 -8.61 10.41
CA ALA A 103 -8.47 -9.84 10.20
C ALA A 103 -8.97 -11.04 11.03
N ARG A 104 -9.51 -10.81 12.24
CA ARG A 104 -10.12 -11.87 13.05
C ARG A 104 -11.47 -12.28 12.52
N GLU A 105 -12.30 -11.31 12.12
CA GLU A 105 -13.61 -11.56 11.51
C GLU A 105 -13.46 -12.43 10.26
N ILE A 106 -12.52 -12.08 9.37
CA ILE A 106 -12.19 -12.87 8.18
C ILE A 106 -11.87 -14.34 8.53
N VAL A 107 -11.12 -14.58 9.62
CA VAL A 107 -10.76 -15.94 10.04
C VAL A 107 -11.94 -16.67 10.67
N ASP A 108 -12.71 -15.98 11.52
CA ASP A 108 -13.85 -16.53 12.25
C ASP A 108 -14.97 -16.94 11.29
N GLU A 109 -15.21 -16.17 10.22
CA GLU A 109 -16.18 -16.50 9.16
C GLU A 109 -15.87 -17.83 8.47
N VAL A 110 -14.59 -18.18 8.34
CA VAL A 110 -14.17 -19.46 7.73
C VAL A 110 -14.18 -20.62 8.74
N GLY A 111 -14.19 -20.34 10.04
CA GLY A 111 -14.19 -21.36 11.09
C GLY A 111 -12.88 -22.14 11.20
N ALA A 112 -11.76 -21.54 10.79
CA ALA A 112 -10.47 -22.21 10.61
C ALA A 112 -9.75 -22.60 11.91
N GLY A 113 -10.17 -22.07 13.07
CA GLY A 113 -9.45 -22.26 14.35
C GLY A 113 -8.05 -21.63 14.41
N TRP A 114 -7.59 -21.02 13.31
CA TRP A 114 -6.37 -20.22 13.24
C TRP A 114 -6.50 -18.97 14.12
N ARG A 115 -5.37 -18.47 14.64
CA ARG A 115 -5.34 -17.27 15.49
C ARG A 115 -4.26 -16.31 15.06
N LEU A 116 -4.65 -15.04 14.92
CA LEU A 116 -3.72 -13.95 14.65
C LEU A 116 -2.67 -13.86 15.77
N PRO A 117 -1.36 -13.89 15.46
CA PRO A 117 -0.32 -13.70 16.47
C PRO A 117 -0.51 -12.38 17.22
N THR A 118 -0.24 -12.39 18.52
CA THR A 118 -0.48 -11.23 19.39
C THR A 118 0.35 -10.02 18.98
N ASP A 119 1.59 -10.27 18.55
CA ASP A 119 2.62 -9.36 18.05
C ASP A 119 2.52 -9.06 16.54
N ALA A 120 1.42 -9.44 15.87
CA ALA A 120 1.20 -9.11 14.47
C ALA A 120 0.71 -7.67 14.26
N ALA A 121 1.24 -6.99 13.26
CA ALA A 121 0.64 -5.78 12.69
C ALA A 121 0.13 -6.08 11.28
N ILE A 122 -1.13 -5.78 11.02
CA ILE A 122 -1.74 -5.94 9.69
C ILE A 122 -1.17 -4.86 8.77
N VAL A 123 -0.54 -5.27 7.68
CA VAL A 123 0.01 -4.42 6.62
C VAL A 123 -1.10 -3.95 5.69
N LEU A 124 -1.98 -4.87 5.30
CA LEU A 124 -3.19 -4.55 4.54
C LEU A 124 -4.23 -5.66 4.69
N THR A 125 -5.49 -5.30 4.47
CA THR A 125 -6.59 -6.23 4.22
C THR A 125 -7.13 -5.97 2.82
N HIS A 126 -7.65 -7.02 2.18
CA HIS A 126 -8.21 -6.89 0.84
C HIS A 126 -9.53 -7.64 0.74
N GLN A 127 -10.61 -6.87 0.58
CA GLN A 127 -11.98 -7.31 0.25
C GLN A 127 -12.53 -8.46 1.13
N GLY A 128 -12.14 -8.53 2.40
CA GLY A 128 -12.73 -9.46 3.37
C GLY A 128 -12.33 -10.93 3.22
N TYR A 129 -11.31 -11.27 2.42
CA TYR A 129 -10.88 -12.68 2.27
C TYR A 129 -9.39 -12.92 2.49
N MET A 130 -8.59 -11.85 2.57
CA MET A 130 -7.15 -11.94 2.75
C MET A 130 -6.60 -10.75 3.54
N PHE A 131 -5.51 -11.00 4.25
CA PHE A 131 -4.71 -9.94 4.87
C PHE A 131 -3.23 -10.32 4.90
N ASP A 132 -2.40 -9.28 4.83
CA ASP A 132 -0.95 -9.40 5.01
C ASP A 132 -0.56 -8.79 6.35
N TYR A 133 0.43 -9.39 6.99
CA TYR A 133 0.88 -8.94 8.30
C TYR A 133 2.38 -9.14 8.50
N VAL A 134 2.94 -8.36 9.42
CA VAL A 134 4.33 -8.44 9.88
C VAL A 134 4.36 -8.71 11.38
N ARG A 135 5.47 -9.26 11.88
CA ARG A 135 5.66 -9.56 13.31
C ARG A 135 6.54 -8.49 13.98
N ALA A 136 6.13 -8.02 15.15
CA ALA A 136 6.86 -7.05 15.98
C ALA A 136 8.00 -7.70 16.79
N VAL A 137 8.93 -8.34 16.09
CA VAL A 137 10.05 -9.11 16.68
C VAL A 137 11.35 -8.30 16.80
N GLY A 138 11.31 -7.00 16.52
CA GLY A 138 12.47 -6.12 16.44
C GLY A 138 13.34 -6.42 15.21
N GLY A 139 14.61 -6.01 15.28
CA GLY A 139 15.56 -6.17 14.18
C GLY A 139 15.42 -5.10 13.09
N PHE A 140 16.11 -5.33 11.98
CA PHE A 140 16.13 -4.37 10.88
C PHE A 140 14.89 -4.47 9.98
N ASP A 141 14.54 -5.70 9.59
CA ASP A 141 13.43 -5.99 8.67
C ASP A 141 12.80 -7.34 9.07
N THR A 142 11.66 -7.70 8.49
CA THR A 142 10.88 -8.90 8.84
C THR A 142 10.15 -9.47 7.63
N PRO A 143 9.93 -10.79 7.54
CA PRO A 143 9.09 -11.36 6.50
C PRO A 143 7.66 -10.83 6.56
N VAL A 144 7.00 -10.78 5.40
CA VAL A 144 5.57 -10.51 5.30
C VAL A 144 4.84 -11.84 5.12
N MET A 145 3.88 -12.07 6.02
CA MET A 145 3.04 -13.25 6.04
C MET A 145 1.66 -12.89 5.47
N ARG A 146 1.02 -13.83 4.78
CA ARG A 146 -0.34 -13.71 4.27
C ARG A 146 -1.21 -14.80 4.86
N TRP A 147 -2.41 -14.42 5.24
CA TRP A 147 -3.50 -15.36 5.45
C TRP A 147 -4.57 -15.14 4.36
N THR A 148 -5.19 -16.23 3.90
CA THR A 148 -6.30 -16.20 2.93
C THR A 148 -7.29 -17.31 3.22
N ASP A 149 -8.57 -17.04 2.99
CA ASP A 149 -9.67 -18.00 3.10
C ASP A 149 -9.45 -19.32 2.32
N GLY A 150 -8.77 -19.28 1.17
CA GLY A 150 -8.45 -20.44 0.35
C GLY A 150 -7.37 -21.37 0.94
N LYS A 151 -6.66 -20.92 1.97
CA LYS A 151 -5.66 -21.71 2.74
C LYS A 151 -5.80 -21.42 4.24
N PRO A 152 -6.94 -21.74 4.85
CA PRO A 152 -7.35 -21.11 6.10
C PRO A 152 -6.55 -21.59 7.33
N ASN A 153 -5.83 -22.71 7.21
CA ASN A 153 -5.02 -23.30 8.28
C ASN A 153 -3.52 -23.00 8.14
N GLU A 154 -3.11 -22.24 7.14
CA GLU A 154 -1.71 -21.96 6.83
C GLU A 154 -1.53 -20.46 6.57
N ASP A 155 -0.55 -19.84 7.22
CA ASP A 155 -0.03 -18.57 6.75
C ASP A 155 1.13 -18.80 5.79
N THR A 156 1.15 -18.04 4.70
CA THR A 156 2.17 -18.15 3.66
C THR A 156 3.10 -16.95 3.74
N GLN A 157 4.40 -17.18 3.81
CA GLN A 157 5.37 -16.10 3.63
C GLN A 157 5.32 -15.61 2.17
N VAL A 158 4.88 -14.37 1.96
CA VAL A 158 4.75 -13.77 0.62
C VAL A 158 5.94 -12.89 0.24
N ALA A 159 6.74 -12.47 1.22
CA ALA A 159 8.01 -11.80 0.99
C ALA A 159 9.01 -12.14 2.08
N ILE A 160 10.29 -12.23 1.70
CA ILE A 160 11.40 -12.47 2.64
C ILE A 160 11.59 -11.31 3.62
N THR A 161 11.23 -10.09 3.20
CA THR A 161 11.32 -8.90 4.02
C THR A 161 10.20 -7.91 3.67
N PHE A 162 9.87 -6.99 4.57
CA PHE A 162 8.90 -5.92 4.31
C PHE A 162 9.44 -4.95 3.27
N ALA A 163 10.75 -4.70 3.25
CA ALA A 163 11.33 -3.88 2.19
C ALA A 163 11.11 -4.49 0.79
N HIS A 164 11.36 -5.80 0.64
CA HIS A 164 11.14 -6.50 -0.62
C HIS A 164 9.65 -6.55 -0.98
N TYR A 165 8.77 -6.68 0.02
CA TYR A 165 7.32 -6.63 -0.20
C TYR A 165 6.88 -5.30 -0.84
N VAL A 166 7.30 -4.16 -0.28
CA VAL A 166 6.98 -2.83 -0.83
C VAL A 166 7.64 -2.63 -2.20
N ASP A 167 8.90 -3.05 -2.34
CA ASP A 167 9.64 -2.97 -3.60
C ASP A 167 8.93 -3.72 -4.73
N ALA A 168 8.45 -4.94 -4.47
CA ALA A 168 7.70 -5.73 -5.43
C ALA A 168 6.37 -5.06 -5.84
N HIS A 169 5.67 -4.42 -4.90
CA HIS A 169 4.46 -3.64 -5.23
C HIS A 169 4.79 -2.45 -6.13
N LEU A 170 5.85 -1.70 -5.82
CA LEU A 170 6.27 -0.57 -6.65
C LEU A 170 6.71 -1.05 -8.05
N GLN A 171 7.46 -2.14 -8.15
CA GLN A 171 7.85 -2.72 -9.43
C GLN A 171 6.63 -3.13 -10.27
N LEU A 172 5.61 -3.72 -9.64
CA LEU A 172 4.36 -4.08 -10.30
C LEU A 172 3.60 -2.82 -10.78
N MET A 173 3.49 -1.79 -9.94
CA MET A 173 2.89 -0.51 -10.31
C MET A 173 3.60 0.12 -11.52
N GLU A 174 4.93 0.17 -11.49
CA GLU A 174 5.75 0.70 -12.59
C GLU A 174 5.62 -0.13 -13.86
N HIS A 175 5.58 -1.46 -13.75
CA HIS A 175 5.35 -2.34 -14.89
C HIS A 175 3.98 -2.07 -15.52
N ASN A 176 2.94 -1.98 -14.70
CA ASN A 176 1.58 -1.69 -15.16
C ASN A 176 1.48 -0.31 -15.81
N ALA A 177 2.09 0.72 -15.20
CA ALA A 177 2.13 2.07 -15.78
C ALA A 177 2.84 2.07 -17.14
N ARG A 178 4.01 1.43 -17.26
CA ARG A 178 4.72 1.30 -18.54
C ARG A 178 3.89 0.56 -19.59
N SER A 179 3.26 -0.55 -19.22
CA SER A 179 2.43 -1.35 -20.11
C SER A 179 1.22 -0.56 -20.63
N THR A 180 0.52 0.13 -19.73
CA THR A 180 -0.63 0.98 -20.08
C THR A 180 -0.22 2.14 -20.98
N ARG A 181 0.91 2.80 -20.69
CA ARG A 181 1.46 3.86 -21.54
C ARG A 181 1.82 3.34 -22.94
N ALA A 182 2.45 2.17 -23.04
CA ALA A 182 2.78 1.55 -24.33
C ALA A 182 1.52 1.22 -25.17
N GLN A 183 0.38 1.01 -24.51
CA GLN A 183 -0.93 0.81 -25.14
C GLN A 183 -1.64 2.13 -25.50
N GLY A 184 -1.04 3.30 -25.25
CA GLY A 184 -1.59 4.62 -25.57
C GLY A 184 -2.25 5.34 -24.38
N GLY A 185 -2.33 4.69 -23.21
CA GLY A 185 -2.95 5.25 -22.00
C GLY A 185 -4.48 5.16 -21.99
N TYR A 186 -5.10 5.82 -21.02
CA TYR A 186 -6.55 5.91 -20.89
C TYR A 186 -7.02 7.34 -20.56
N TYR A 187 -8.33 7.58 -20.72
CA TYR A 187 -8.95 8.82 -20.26
C TYR A 187 -9.44 8.67 -18.83
N LEU A 188 -9.15 9.66 -17.98
CA LEU A 188 -9.61 9.72 -16.61
C LEU A 188 -10.56 10.92 -16.45
N THR A 189 -11.78 10.65 -16.02
CA THR A 189 -12.72 11.70 -15.58
C THR A 189 -12.89 11.59 -14.07
N LEU A 190 -12.70 12.69 -13.34
CA LEU A 190 -12.97 12.72 -11.90
C LEU A 190 -14.29 13.44 -11.61
N HIS A 191 -14.98 12.95 -10.60
CA HIS A 191 -16.19 13.55 -10.04
C HIS A 191 -16.08 13.57 -8.51
N PRO A 192 -16.87 14.39 -7.80
CA PRO A 192 -16.89 14.33 -6.34
C PRO A 192 -17.16 12.91 -5.84
N GLY A 193 -16.23 12.37 -5.05
CA GLY A 193 -16.33 11.01 -4.49
C GLY A 193 -15.86 9.86 -5.39
N GLY A 194 -15.35 10.12 -6.60
CA GLY A 194 -14.85 9.03 -7.45
C GLY A 194 -14.26 9.44 -8.79
N GLY A 195 -14.09 8.45 -9.66
CA GLY A 195 -13.59 8.69 -11.01
C GLY A 195 -13.95 7.54 -11.94
N ARG A 196 -13.96 7.84 -13.24
CA ARG A 196 -14.21 6.89 -14.31
C ARG A 196 -12.97 6.79 -15.19
N GLN A 197 -12.50 5.57 -15.37
CA GLN A 197 -11.45 5.25 -16.33
C GLN A 197 -12.09 4.73 -17.62
N VAL A 198 -11.67 5.26 -18.76
CA VAL A 198 -12.11 4.82 -20.08
C VAL A 198 -10.89 4.42 -20.89
N HIS A 199 -10.74 3.10 -21.08
CA HIS A 199 -9.71 2.54 -21.94
C HIS A 199 -10.21 2.53 -23.40
N PRO A 200 -9.47 3.13 -24.34
CA PRO A 200 -9.77 2.97 -25.76
C PRO A 200 -9.81 1.49 -26.17
N ALA A 201 -10.63 1.17 -27.18
CA ALA A 201 -10.69 -0.19 -27.70
C ALA A 201 -9.34 -0.57 -28.31
N ARG A 202 -8.88 -1.81 -28.09
CA ARG A 202 -7.56 -2.29 -28.57
C ARG A 202 -7.36 -2.18 -30.09
N ASN A 203 -8.44 -2.18 -30.86
CA ASN A 203 -8.43 -2.05 -32.32
C ASN A 203 -8.73 -0.62 -32.80
N SER A 204 -8.93 0.33 -31.89
CA SER A 204 -9.08 1.74 -32.23
C SER A 204 -7.71 2.39 -32.44
N SER A 205 -7.66 3.44 -33.26
CA SER A 205 -6.48 4.29 -33.41
C SER A 205 -6.34 5.32 -32.27
N ASP A 206 -7.27 5.34 -31.32
CA ASP A 206 -7.33 6.32 -30.25
C ASP A 206 -6.29 5.98 -29.16
N ARG A 207 -5.32 6.88 -28.99
CA ARG A 207 -4.17 6.74 -28.11
C ARG A 207 -3.99 8.05 -27.33
N PRO A 208 -4.63 8.19 -26.15
CA PRO A 208 -4.69 9.42 -25.36
C PRO A 208 -3.33 10.11 -25.16
N LEU A 209 -2.30 9.32 -24.88
CA LEU A 209 -0.96 9.83 -24.57
C LEU A 209 -0.13 10.18 -25.82
N ASP A 210 -0.50 9.68 -27.00
CA ASP A 210 0.21 9.95 -28.25
C ASP A 210 -0.23 11.29 -28.88
N SER A 211 -1.31 11.87 -28.38
CA SER A 211 -1.91 13.12 -28.88
C SER A 211 -1.36 14.38 -28.19
N ARG A 212 -0.27 14.24 -27.41
CA ARG A 212 0.39 15.30 -26.64
C ARG A 212 1.75 15.68 -27.22
#